data_AF-A0A926W534-F1
#
_entry.id   AF-A0A926W534-F1
#
_cell.length_a   1.000
_cell.length_b   1.000
_cell.length_c   1.000
_cell.angle_alpha   90.00
_cell.angle_beta   90.00
_cell.angle_gamma   90.00
#
_symmetry.space_group_name_H-M   'P 1'
#
loop_
_entity.id
_entity.type
_entity.pdbx_description
1 polymer ?
#
loop_
_entity_poly.entity_id
_entity_poly.type
_entity_poly.pdbx_seq_one_letter_code
_entity_poly.pdbx_strand_id
1 'polypeptide(L)'
;MSIYVGNLSYQVTEAAVSEIFSEYGTVKRVQLPTDRETGRLRGFGFVEMSSEAEETAAIDALDGAEWMGRDLKVNKARPREERPASGGWGGGGGGDRGRRNDRRY
;
A
#
# COMPACT_ATOMS: atom_id res chain seq x y z
N MET A 1 -2.83 -10.83 6.81
CA MET A 1 -3.42 -9.65 7.50
C MET A 1 -2.44 -8.52 7.40
N SER A 2 -2.90 -7.27 7.35
CA SER A 2 -2.04 -6.15 6.93
C SER A 2 -1.93 -5.14 8.04
N ILE A 3 -0.70 -4.78 8.39
CA ILE A 3 -0.33 -3.81 9.41
C ILE A 3 0.16 -2.55 8.72
N TYR A 4 -0.30 -1.40 9.21
CA TYR A 4 0.23 -0.09 8.87
C TYR A 4 1.26 0.32 9.91
N VAL A 5 2.44 0.74 9.44
CA VAL A 5 3.54 1.23 10.27
C VAL A 5 3.85 2.66 9.87
N GLY A 6 3.71 3.61 10.79
CA GLY A 6 3.92 5.04 10.59
C GLY A 6 4.99 5.60 11.53
N ASN A 7 5.39 6.84 11.27
CA ASN A 7 6.48 7.53 11.95
C ASN A 7 7.83 6.79 11.88
N LEU A 8 8.02 6.02 10.81
CA LEU A 8 9.28 5.32 10.55
C LEU A 8 10.41 6.30 10.25
N SER A 9 11.61 5.96 10.71
CA SER A 9 12.82 6.70 10.36
C SER A 9 13.07 6.65 8.85
N TYR A 10 13.57 7.75 8.28
CA TYR A 10 13.95 7.83 6.86
C TYR A 10 15.13 6.92 6.47
N GLN A 11 15.77 6.29 7.46
CA GLN A 11 16.88 5.36 7.28
C GLN A 11 16.43 3.90 7.38
N VAL A 12 15.14 3.64 7.61
CA VAL A 12 14.65 2.28 7.79
C VAL A 12 14.70 1.49 6.47
N THR A 13 15.07 0.23 6.52
CA THR A 13 15.04 -0.66 5.36
C THR A 13 13.93 -1.68 5.48
N GLU A 14 13.52 -2.22 4.33
CA GLU A 14 12.53 -3.30 4.28
C GLU A 14 12.96 -4.50 5.13
N ALA A 15 14.27 -4.83 5.08
CA ALA A 15 14.87 -5.89 5.87
C ALA A 15 14.74 -5.62 7.38
N ALA A 16 15.03 -4.40 7.84
CA ALA A 16 14.92 -4.04 9.26
C ALA A 16 13.48 -4.13 9.77
N VAL A 17 12.50 -3.69 8.96
CA VAL A 17 11.09 -3.86 9.30
C VAL A 17 10.72 -5.34 9.32
N SER A 18 11.12 -6.12 8.32
CA SER A 18 10.83 -7.56 8.30
C SER A 18 11.42 -8.29 9.50
N GLU A 19 12.62 -7.92 9.94
CA GLU A 19 13.31 -8.54 11.07
C GLU A 19 12.54 -8.31 12.38
N ILE A 20 12.19 -7.06 12.68
CA ILE A 20 11.42 -6.73 13.90
C ILE A 20 10.06 -7.43 13.91
N PHE A 21 9.34 -7.42 12.79
CA PHE A 21 8.03 -8.07 12.71
C PHE A 21 8.14 -9.60 12.70
N SER A 22 9.28 -10.17 12.33
CA SER A 22 9.50 -11.63 12.36
C SER A 22 9.59 -12.21 13.76
N GLU A 23 9.89 -11.39 14.78
CA GLU A 23 9.86 -11.83 16.18
C GLU A 23 8.44 -12.12 16.68
N TYR A 24 7.44 -11.49 16.09
CA TYR A 24 6.04 -11.60 16.48
C TYR A 24 5.23 -12.55 15.58
N GLY A 25 5.77 -12.97 14.44
CA GLY A 25 5.09 -13.87 13.52
C GLY A 25 5.77 -14.03 12.17
N THR A 26 5.06 -14.64 11.22
CA THR A 26 5.59 -14.86 9.87
C THR A 26 5.21 -13.70 8.95
N VAL A 27 6.22 -12.93 8.54
CA VAL A 27 6.06 -11.85 7.57
C VAL A 27 5.92 -12.42 6.16
N LYS A 28 4.78 -12.15 5.51
CA LYS A 28 4.50 -12.53 4.11
C LYS A 28 5.02 -11.50 3.12
N ARG A 29 4.89 -10.21 3.46
CA ARG A 29 5.25 -9.12 2.55
C ARG A 29 5.55 -7.85 3.33
N VAL A 30 6.51 -7.07 2.87
CA VAL A 30 6.75 -5.71 3.34
C VAL A 30 6.66 -4.76 2.15
N GLN A 31 6.08 -3.58 2.36
CA GLN A 31 6.07 -2.49 1.38
C GLN A 31 6.41 -1.18 2.07
N LEU A 32 7.47 -0.53 1.61
CA LEU A 32 7.88 0.80 2.07
C LEU A 32 7.77 1.80 0.92
N PRO A 33 6.65 2.56 0.82
CA PRO A 33 6.50 3.57 -0.20
C PRO A 33 7.55 4.68 -0.06
N THR A 34 8.27 4.93 -1.14
CA THR A 34 9.17 6.08 -1.28
C THR A 34 8.46 7.24 -1.95
N ASP A 35 8.92 8.43 -1.61
CA ASP A 35 8.55 9.66 -2.25
C ASP A 35 9.08 9.65 -3.69
N ARG A 36 8.19 9.84 -4.67
CA ARG A 36 8.55 9.73 -6.10
C ARG A 36 9.38 10.91 -6.60
N GLU A 37 9.37 12.04 -5.91
CA GLU A 37 10.09 13.24 -6.31
C GLU A 37 11.51 13.26 -5.73
N THR A 38 11.64 12.83 -4.48
CA THR A 38 12.91 12.88 -3.74
C THR A 38 13.60 11.52 -3.58
N GLY A 39 12.89 10.42 -3.85
CA GLY A 39 13.37 9.05 -3.61
C GLY A 39 13.48 8.67 -2.13
N ARG A 40 13.13 9.58 -1.21
CA ARG A 40 13.24 9.34 0.23
C ARG A 40 12.05 8.52 0.73
N LEU A 41 12.25 7.74 1.78
CA LEU A 41 11.13 7.03 2.42
C LEU A 41 10.08 8.02 2.90
N ARG A 42 8.79 7.68 2.79
CA ARG A 42 7.73 8.57 3.26
C ARG A 42 7.49 8.52 4.77
N GLY A 43 8.31 7.75 5.50
CA GLY A 43 8.16 7.54 6.95
C GLY A 43 6.96 6.66 7.32
N PHE A 44 6.47 5.86 6.38
CA PHE A 44 5.44 4.85 6.63
C PHE A 44 5.60 3.64 5.72
N GLY A 45 4.98 2.53 6.10
CA GLY A 45 5.07 1.25 5.44
C GLY A 45 3.87 0.35 5.76
N PHE A 46 3.82 -0.77 5.06
CA PHE A 46 2.83 -1.82 5.27
C PHE A 46 3.53 -3.17 5.41
N VAL A 47 3.10 -3.95 6.40
CA VAL A 47 3.61 -5.30 6.66
C VAL A 47 2.46 -6.28 6.61
N GLU A 48 2.58 -7.34 5.83
CA GLU A 48 1.59 -8.40 5.75
C GLU A 48 2.05 -9.59 6.61
N MET A 49 1.27 -9.94 7.63
CA MET A 49 1.48 -11.09 8.50
C MET A 49 0.68 -12.30 8.05
N SER A 50 1.11 -13.49 8.49
CA SER A 50 0.45 -14.74 8.14
C SER A 50 -0.92 -14.93 8.78
N SER A 51 -1.08 -14.52 10.04
CA SER A 51 -2.32 -14.64 10.83
C SER A 51 -2.73 -13.34 11.52
N GLU A 52 -4.02 -13.22 11.90
CA GLU A 52 -4.55 -12.03 12.60
C GLU A 52 -4.05 -11.95 14.05
N ALA A 53 -3.79 -13.10 14.67
CA ALA A 53 -3.23 -13.17 16.01
C ALA A 53 -1.81 -12.60 16.05
N GLU A 54 -0.95 -12.99 15.09
CA GLU A 54 0.40 -12.43 14.93
C GLU A 54 0.35 -10.92 14.62
N GLU A 55 -0.61 -10.49 13.80
CA GLU A 55 -0.82 -9.07 13.53
C GLU A 55 -1.14 -8.27 14.80
N THR A 56 -2.10 -8.76 15.59
CA THR A 56 -2.55 -8.05 16.79
C THR A 56 -1.44 -8.00 17.84
N ALA A 57 -0.71 -9.11 18.01
CA ALA A 57 0.45 -9.16 18.91
C ALA A 57 1.56 -8.17 18.50
N ALA A 58 1.86 -8.06 17.20
CA ALA A 58 2.84 -7.11 16.70
C ALA A 58 2.38 -5.64 16.90
N ILE A 59 1.10 -5.36 16.69
CA ILE A 59 0.53 -4.02 16.93
C ILE A 59 0.65 -3.65 18.41
N ASP A 60 0.20 -4.51 19.31
CA ASP A 60 0.20 -4.23 20.75
C ASP A 60 1.62 -4.07 21.33
N ALA A 61 2.61 -4.75 20.74
CA ALA A 61 3.99 -4.68 21.18
C ALA A 61 4.77 -3.49 20.60
N LEU A 62 4.47 -3.08 19.36
CA LEU A 62 5.26 -2.09 18.63
C LEU A 62 4.59 -0.71 18.54
N ASP A 63 3.27 -0.61 18.76
CA ASP A 63 2.59 0.70 18.79
C ASP A 63 3.02 1.51 20.01
N GLY A 64 3.53 2.71 19.76
CA GLY A 64 4.12 3.58 20.79
C GLY A 64 5.52 3.16 21.25
N ALA A 65 6.11 2.13 20.66
CA ALA A 65 7.49 1.75 20.97
C ALA A 65 8.48 2.77 20.37
N GLU A 66 9.47 3.18 21.16
CA GLU A 66 10.53 4.05 20.65
C GLU A 66 11.51 3.25 19.78
N TRP A 67 11.67 3.65 18.53
CA TRP A 67 12.66 3.08 17.62
C TRP A 67 13.41 4.17 16.87
N MET A 68 14.75 4.13 16.94
CA MET A 68 15.62 5.14 16.34
C MET A 68 15.28 6.58 16.77
N GLY A 69 14.88 6.77 18.04
CA GLY A 69 14.49 8.06 18.60
C GLY A 69 13.15 8.59 18.09
N ARG A 70 12.25 7.69 17.65
CA ARG A 70 10.90 8.02 17.19
C ARG A 70 9.90 7.00 17.71
N ASP A 71 8.73 7.47 18.15
CA ASP A 71 7.63 6.60 18.54
C ASP A 71 6.99 5.96 17.30
N LEU A 72 7.03 4.64 17.20
CA LEU A 72 6.39 3.94 16.11
C LEU A 72 4.87 4.00 16.24
N LYS A 73 4.21 4.15 15.10
CA LYS A 73 2.76 4.10 15.03
C LYS A 73 2.32 2.86 14.28
N VAL A 74 1.84 1.85 14.99
CA VAL A 74 1.54 0.52 14.43
C VAL A 74 0.05 0.26 14.59
N ASN A 75 -0.65 0.01 13.50
CA ASN A 75 -2.11 -0.11 13.51
C ASN A 75 -2.57 -1.16 12.49
N LYS A 76 -3.77 -1.74 12.65
CA LYS A 76 -4.38 -2.57 11.61
C LYS A 76 -4.51 -1.74 10.33
N ALA A 77 -3.85 -2.18 9.26
CA ALA A 77 -4.02 -1.53 7.97
C ALA A 77 -5.46 -1.76 7.52
N ARG A 78 -6.09 -0.69 7.04
CA ARG A 78 -7.38 -0.87 6.38
C ARG A 78 -7.16 -1.78 5.18
N PRO A 79 -8.01 -2.80 4.96
CA PRO A 79 -7.94 -3.59 3.75
C PRO A 79 -7.93 -2.60 2.61
N ARG A 80 -6.89 -2.70 1.78
CA ARG A 80 -6.85 -1.95 0.54
C ARG A 80 -8.02 -2.50 -0.26
N GLU A 81 -9.15 -1.81 -0.23
CA GLU A 81 -10.24 -2.04 -1.18
C GLU A 81 -9.53 -2.17 -2.52
N GLU A 82 -9.64 -3.36 -3.12
CA GLU A 82 -9.08 -3.64 -4.44
C GLU A 82 -9.66 -2.56 -5.34
N ARG A 83 -8.92 -1.47 -5.55
CA ARG A 83 -9.22 -0.53 -6.62
C ARG A 83 -9.16 -1.42 -7.85
N PRO A 84 -10.30 -1.72 -8.50
CA PRO A 84 -10.38 -2.76 -9.51
C PRO A 84 -9.28 -2.48 -10.52
N ALA A 85 -8.35 -3.42 -10.64
CA ALA A 85 -7.25 -3.31 -11.57
C ALA A 85 -7.82 -3.39 -12.98
N SER A 86 -7.96 -2.22 -13.61
CA SER A 86 -7.75 -2.00 -15.04
C SER A 86 -8.40 -2.98 -16.04
N GLY A 87 -9.38 -2.48 -16.80
CA GLY A 87 -9.36 -2.67 -18.27
C GLY A 87 -10.61 -3.24 -18.93
N GLY A 88 -11.38 -2.34 -19.57
CA GLY A 88 -12.08 -2.60 -20.83
C GLY A 88 -13.31 -3.53 -20.83
N TRP A 89 -14.16 -3.31 -21.85
CA TRP A 89 -15.29 -4.14 -22.32
C TRP A 89 -16.69 -3.83 -21.78
N GLY A 90 -17.31 -2.88 -22.48
CA GLY A 90 -18.75 -2.68 -22.65
C GLY A 90 -18.91 -1.45 -23.55
N GLY A 91 -18.89 -1.52 -24.88
CA GLY A 91 -19.65 -2.44 -25.73
C GLY A 91 -20.88 -1.69 -26.24
N GLY A 92 -20.80 -1.09 -27.43
CA GLY A 92 -21.97 -0.68 -28.20
C GLY A 92 -21.90 0.72 -28.83
N GLY A 93 -21.77 0.77 -30.16
CA GLY A 93 -22.32 1.89 -30.92
C GLY A 93 -21.50 2.43 -32.08
N GLY A 94 -21.25 1.60 -33.10
CA GLY A 94 -21.43 2.01 -34.49
C GLY A 94 -20.53 3.11 -35.06
N GLY A 95 -19.45 2.68 -35.71
CA GLY A 95 -18.89 3.44 -36.82
C GLY A 95 -19.87 3.55 -37.99
N ASP A 96 -19.59 4.57 -38.81
CA ASP A 96 -19.88 4.63 -40.23
C ASP A 96 -21.34 4.78 -40.67
N ARG A 97 -21.71 6.02 -41.03
CA ARG A 97 -21.84 6.37 -42.47
C ARG A 97 -22.26 7.82 -42.72
N GLY A 98 -21.47 8.50 -43.56
CA GLY A 98 -21.93 9.50 -44.53
C GLY A 98 -22.11 10.92 -43.98
N ARG A 99 -21.13 11.82 -44.07
CA ARG A 99 -20.83 12.59 -45.29
C ARG A 99 -22.07 12.94 -46.13
N ARG A 100 -22.53 14.19 -46.07
CA ARG A 100 -22.43 15.18 -47.19
C ARG A 100 -23.39 16.35 -46.95
N ASN A 101 -22.80 17.45 -46.51
CA ASN A 101 -23.11 18.76 -47.07
C ASN A 101 -22.93 18.68 -48.60
N ASP A 102 -23.98 18.94 -49.39
CA ASP A 102 -23.93 19.73 -50.63
C ASP A 102 -25.31 19.77 -51.34
N ARG A 103 -25.80 21.00 -51.56
CA ARG A 103 -26.51 21.49 -52.76
C ARG A 103 -27.55 20.59 -53.46
N ARG A 104 -28.74 21.14 -53.69
CA ARG A 104 -29.08 21.71 -55.01
C ARG A 104 -30.39 22.51 -54.98
N TYR A 105 -30.38 23.52 -55.85
CA TYR A 105 -31.49 24.24 -56.47
C TYR A 105 -32.77 23.43 -56.65
#